data_AF-A0AAD8YH26-F1
#
_entry.id   AF-A0AAD8YH26-F1
#
_cell.length_a   1.000
_cell.length_b   1.000
_cell.length_c   1.000
_cell.angle_alpha   90.00
_cell.angle_beta   90.00
_cell.angle_gamma   90.00
#
_symmetry.space_group_name_H-M   'P 1'
#
loop_
_entity.id
_entity.type
_entity.pdbx_description
1 polymer ?
#
loop_
_entity_poly.entity_id
_entity_poly.type
_entity_poly.pdbx_seq_one_letter_code
_entity_poly.pdbx_strand_id
1 'polypeptide(L)'
;MVVQANRYLLLLVAAAVLAAGKGDDSEQCGVYIAESSTDHVLGSFAGKSYQRDELIGSSDAIVQAFDLRYHNRNEDEQFTAMLITFLERVGRRILMGGQPRQRSSAGHVGMINAVIYQPATLLKSDTDLLSSGYDESTSPGRGAFTLHHNLTLIAVDKITAGSEIFLDFGSEYNGYEDVTKANIDDYRKMDEAIEKIEAADEVYQFMKNDVLDLTAEARAPAARSLLPSTYHGLQEIMDKGGSALNTYPSVVKDVDWLKNNAYCQDNLVVGVSEIEHAGRGAFAKREMKKGEVVAPMPLVALNYGRKALTMTEYLNEHGQEVDSDEDAATTTVKTQQMLNYMLEHPQSSVLFFPAGPLVPYVNHGGKDANVKMIWSTKPWSNVKNAQKLEVESLSGVGAVDMIVELVATRGVIGLWREWAKAWKKHTDEWKKKMKKVTLKSAMVLNENHHSTEKAAPFPAPSEDDSDFGNENVALQCLLLYDVDKVERRRNEDGTRTKVYPWIPHPANANRLKTDSAIRSINRGGCRIVERSGDEASGYRYVVQPESNPDILVKNVPHSAIRFVDLPYRSPHHDETAFRHAIGFPDAIFPAAWKDLPGGYKDRDEL
;
A
#
# COMPACT_ATOMS: atom_id res chain seq x y z
N MET A 1 21.62 -49.53 -24.62
CA MET A 1 22.71 -48.75 -23.99
C MET A 1 23.03 -47.43 -24.68
N VAL A 2 22.83 -47.25 -25.99
CA VAL A 2 23.12 -45.96 -26.69
C VAL A 2 22.03 -44.88 -26.48
N VAL A 3 20.79 -45.27 -26.16
CA VAL A 3 19.66 -44.31 -25.94
C VAL A 3 19.70 -43.66 -24.55
N GLN A 4 20.41 -44.25 -23.58
CA GLN A 4 20.51 -43.71 -22.23
C GLN A 4 21.63 -42.65 -22.11
N ALA A 5 22.68 -42.74 -22.94
CA ALA A 5 23.77 -41.77 -22.97
C ALA A 5 23.35 -40.39 -23.54
N ASN A 6 22.43 -40.37 -24.52
CA ASN A 6 21.92 -39.11 -25.10
C ASN A 6 20.99 -38.33 -24.16
N ARG A 7 20.30 -39.00 -23.22
CA ARG A 7 19.49 -38.31 -22.20
C ARG A 7 20.36 -37.63 -21.13
N TYR A 8 21.49 -38.23 -20.77
CA TYR A 8 22.43 -37.62 -19.82
C TYR A 8 23.20 -36.43 -20.43
N LEU A 9 23.52 -36.47 -21.73
CA LEU A 9 24.18 -35.35 -22.42
C LEU A 9 23.25 -34.14 -22.59
N LEU A 10 21.96 -34.35 -22.88
CA LEU A 10 20.95 -33.28 -22.95
C LEU A 10 20.64 -32.67 -21.56
N LEU A 11 20.64 -33.48 -20.49
CA LEU A 11 20.48 -32.99 -19.12
C LEU A 11 21.72 -32.20 -18.64
N LEU A 12 22.93 -32.60 -19.03
CA LEU A 12 24.16 -31.87 -18.71
C LEU A 12 24.29 -30.56 -19.51
N VAL A 13 23.84 -30.51 -20.77
CA VAL A 13 23.79 -29.26 -21.55
C VAL A 13 22.70 -28.32 -21.03
N ALA A 14 21.53 -28.83 -20.61
CA ALA A 14 20.50 -28.01 -19.96
C ALA A 14 20.94 -27.47 -18.59
N ALA A 15 21.67 -28.26 -17.79
CA ALA A 15 22.26 -27.81 -16.54
C ALA A 15 23.41 -26.80 -16.75
N ALA A 16 24.20 -26.97 -17.82
CA ALA A 16 25.26 -26.02 -18.18
C ALA A 16 24.71 -24.71 -18.77
N VAL A 17 23.58 -24.72 -19.48
CA VAL A 17 22.88 -23.50 -19.94
C VAL A 17 22.14 -22.80 -18.79
N LEU A 18 21.70 -23.52 -17.76
CA LEU A 18 21.20 -22.93 -16.51
C LEU A 18 22.31 -22.39 -15.58
N ALA A 19 23.55 -22.87 -15.73
CA ALA A 19 24.71 -22.39 -14.98
C ALA A 19 25.49 -21.27 -15.71
N ALA A 20 25.43 -21.22 -17.04
CA ALA A 20 26.07 -20.21 -17.87
C ALA A 20 25.11 -19.04 -18.14
N GLY A 21 24.91 -18.19 -17.13
CA GLY A 21 24.08 -17.01 -17.29
C GLY A 21 23.48 -16.42 -16.01
N LYS A 22 23.86 -16.89 -14.81
CA LYS A 22 23.74 -16.04 -13.61
C LYS A 22 24.80 -14.96 -13.71
N GLY A 23 24.62 -14.02 -14.65
CA GLY A 23 25.10 -12.67 -14.45
C GLY A 23 24.61 -12.22 -13.07
N ASP A 24 25.36 -11.35 -12.43
CA ASP A 24 25.06 -10.90 -11.08
C ASP A 24 23.72 -10.14 -11.09
N ASP A 25 22.60 -10.88 -11.00
CA ASP A 25 21.23 -10.36 -10.95
C ASP A 25 21.05 -9.38 -9.77
N SER A 26 22.03 -9.33 -8.85
CA SER A 26 22.08 -8.36 -7.76
C SER A 26 22.36 -6.92 -8.22
N GLU A 27 22.95 -6.72 -9.41
CA GLU A 27 23.22 -5.37 -9.94
C GLU A 27 22.06 -4.78 -10.75
N GLN A 28 21.15 -5.61 -11.28
CA GLN A 28 20.04 -5.11 -12.09
C GLN A 28 18.91 -4.61 -11.19
N CYS A 29 18.56 -3.33 -11.32
CA CYS A 29 17.36 -2.80 -10.68
C CYS A 29 16.12 -3.49 -11.27
N GLY A 30 15.25 -4.02 -10.41
CA GLY A 30 13.99 -4.65 -10.81
C GLY A 30 12.90 -3.63 -11.13
N VAL A 31 12.84 -2.50 -10.42
CA VAL A 31 11.86 -1.43 -10.68
C VAL A 31 12.49 -0.05 -10.65
N TYR A 32 12.20 0.76 -11.66
CA TYR A 32 12.64 2.13 -11.80
C TYR A 32 11.49 3.13 -11.60
N ILE A 33 11.80 4.35 -11.15
CA ILE A 33 10.89 5.51 -11.19
C ILE A 33 11.40 6.50 -12.21
N ALA A 34 10.54 6.92 -13.12
CA ALA A 34 10.79 8.02 -14.04
C ALA A 34 9.51 8.82 -14.27
N GLU A 35 9.59 9.87 -15.09
CA GLU A 35 8.40 10.51 -15.65
C GLU A 35 7.57 9.48 -16.45
N SER A 36 6.29 9.41 -16.12
CA SER A 36 5.30 8.52 -16.72
C SER A 36 5.12 8.80 -18.22
N SER A 37 4.63 7.80 -18.95
CA SER A 37 4.32 7.95 -20.37
C SER A 37 3.00 8.69 -20.63
N THR A 38 2.12 8.84 -19.63
CA THR A 38 0.75 9.36 -19.82
C THR A 38 0.62 10.85 -19.55
N ASP A 39 1.37 11.37 -18.57
CA ASP A 39 1.31 12.77 -18.14
C ASP A 39 2.59 13.15 -17.38
N HIS A 40 2.72 14.41 -16.98
CA HIS A 40 3.79 14.90 -16.10
C HIS A 40 3.57 14.44 -14.64
N VAL A 41 3.67 13.12 -14.44
CA VAL A 41 3.56 12.42 -13.16
C VAL A 41 4.65 11.35 -13.06
N LEU A 42 4.81 10.75 -11.90
CA LEU A 42 5.77 9.65 -11.71
C LEU A 42 5.16 8.32 -12.17
N GLY A 43 5.89 7.59 -13.01
CA GLY A 43 5.59 6.23 -13.42
C GLY A 43 6.61 5.24 -12.85
N SER A 44 6.17 3.99 -12.62
CA SER A 44 7.07 2.88 -12.27
C SER A 44 7.33 2.02 -13.50
N PHE A 45 8.58 1.67 -13.76
CA PHE A 45 8.99 0.91 -14.94
C PHE A 45 9.70 -0.38 -14.54
N ALA A 46 9.36 -1.48 -15.20
CA ALA A 46 10.00 -2.77 -15.01
C ALA A 46 11.45 -2.71 -15.48
N GLY A 47 12.42 -2.85 -14.58
CA GLY A 47 13.83 -2.90 -14.92
C GLY A 47 14.29 -4.27 -15.43
N LYS A 48 13.47 -5.30 -15.20
CA LYS A 48 13.61 -6.67 -15.74
C LYS A 48 12.24 -7.19 -16.15
N SER A 49 12.21 -8.32 -16.86
CA SER A 49 10.94 -8.98 -17.16
C SER A 49 10.40 -9.72 -15.92
N TYR A 50 9.10 -9.66 -15.70
CA TYR A 50 8.38 -10.38 -14.64
C TYR A 50 7.47 -11.44 -15.24
N GLN A 51 7.40 -12.60 -14.61
CA GLN A 51 6.38 -13.61 -14.93
C GLN A 51 5.10 -13.35 -14.14
N ARG A 52 3.98 -13.90 -14.60
CA ARG A 52 2.74 -13.92 -13.83
C ARG A 52 2.97 -14.51 -12.43
N ASP A 53 2.32 -13.91 -11.44
CA ASP A 53 2.42 -14.17 -10.01
C ASP A 53 3.80 -13.87 -9.38
N GLU A 54 4.76 -13.32 -10.13
CA GLU A 54 6.04 -12.86 -9.58
C GLU A 54 5.85 -11.57 -8.76
N LEU A 55 6.57 -11.46 -7.63
CA LEU A 55 6.61 -10.23 -6.83
C LEU A 55 7.32 -9.11 -7.61
N ILE A 56 6.71 -7.93 -7.61
CA ILE A 56 7.27 -6.72 -8.22
C ILE A 56 7.82 -5.81 -7.13
N GLY A 57 9.09 -5.42 -7.28
CA GLY A 57 9.77 -4.51 -6.37
C GLY A 57 9.91 -5.04 -4.95
N SER A 58 10.06 -4.12 -4.00
CA SER A 58 10.16 -4.41 -2.58
C SER A 58 8.87 -4.04 -1.84
N SER A 59 8.60 -4.72 -0.72
CA SER A 59 7.35 -4.54 0.03
C SER A 59 7.29 -3.24 0.82
N ASP A 60 6.19 -2.50 0.74
CA ASP A 60 6.07 -1.16 1.35
C ASP A 60 5.39 -1.13 2.73
N ALA A 61 5.39 0.05 3.35
CA ALA A 61 4.66 0.40 4.56
C ALA A 61 3.33 1.09 4.24
N ILE A 62 2.31 0.83 5.05
CA ILE A 62 1.06 1.58 5.03
C ILE A 62 1.06 2.52 6.24
N VAL A 63 1.24 3.81 6.00
CA VAL A 63 1.14 4.84 7.05
C VAL A 63 -0.31 5.29 7.16
N GLN A 64 -0.99 4.82 8.21
CA GLN A 64 -2.40 5.07 8.38
C GLN A 64 -2.67 6.52 8.81
N ALA A 65 -3.73 7.09 8.25
CA ALA A 65 -4.34 8.31 8.71
C ALA A 65 -5.81 8.03 8.96
N PHE A 66 -6.27 8.23 10.18
CA PHE A 66 -7.59 7.79 10.62
C PHE A 66 -8.57 8.94 10.61
N ASP A 67 -9.66 8.79 9.87
CA ASP A 67 -10.83 9.67 9.89
C ASP A 67 -10.48 11.17 9.90
N LEU A 68 -9.44 11.52 9.11
CA LEU A 68 -8.91 12.88 9.01
C LEU A 68 -10.01 13.90 8.69
N ARG A 69 -10.94 13.56 7.78
CA ARG A 69 -12.08 14.43 7.46
C ARG A 69 -13.06 14.59 8.62
N TYR A 70 -13.26 13.54 9.42
CA TYR A 70 -14.20 13.56 10.55
C TYR A 70 -13.70 14.47 11.67
N HIS A 71 -12.41 14.38 12.01
CA HIS A 71 -11.79 15.22 13.02
C HIS A 71 -11.57 16.67 12.59
N ASN A 72 -11.67 16.95 11.28
CA ASN A 72 -11.57 18.29 10.73
C ASN A 72 -12.90 18.76 10.09
N ARG A 73 -14.04 18.17 10.47
CA ARG A 73 -15.35 18.47 9.87
C ARG A 73 -15.86 19.88 10.14
N ASN A 74 -15.31 20.54 11.15
CA ASN A 74 -15.65 21.91 11.56
C ASN A 74 -14.75 22.96 10.88
N GLU A 75 -13.76 22.53 10.10
CA GLU A 75 -12.92 23.44 9.32
C GLU A 75 -13.65 23.87 8.04
N ASP A 76 -13.17 24.93 7.39
CA ASP A 76 -13.80 25.46 6.19
C ASP A 76 -13.69 24.52 4.96
N GLU A 77 -14.44 24.86 3.90
CA GLU A 77 -14.47 24.08 2.66
C GLU A 77 -13.10 24.04 1.97
N GLN A 78 -12.30 25.10 2.07
CA GLN A 78 -10.96 25.18 1.46
C GLN A 78 -10.00 24.21 2.16
N PHE A 79 -10.02 24.16 3.50
CA PHE A 79 -9.27 23.21 4.30
C PHE A 79 -9.67 21.78 3.94
N THR A 80 -10.97 21.51 3.86
CA THR A 80 -11.48 20.19 3.48
C THR A 80 -11.03 19.80 2.08
N ALA A 81 -11.16 20.68 1.09
CA ALA A 81 -10.74 20.42 -0.29
C ALA A 81 -9.22 20.17 -0.39
N MET A 82 -8.42 20.91 0.36
CA MET A 82 -6.97 20.71 0.47
C MET A 82 -6.65 19.33 1.05
N LEU A 83 -7.31 18.93 2.14
CA LEU A 83 -7.11 17.64 2.77
C LEU A 83 -7.50 16.49 1.84
N ILE A 84 -8.58 16.66 1.07
CA ILE A 84 -8.99 15.71 0.03
C ILE A 84 -7.90 15.57 -1.03
N THR A 85 -7.40 16.69 -1.54
CA THR A 85 -6.36 16.73 -2.57
C THR A 85 -5.06 16.08 -2.06
N PHE A 86 -4.65 16.39 -0.82
CA PHE A 86 -3.50 15.76 -0.18
C PHE A 86 -3.70 14.25 -0.10
N LEU A 87 -4.85 13.80 0.41
CA LEU A 87 -5.14 12.37 0.55
C LEU A 87 -5.13 11.66 -0.78
N GLU A 88 -5.79 12.21 -1.81
CA GLU A 88 -5.79 11.65 -3.16
C GLU A 88 -4.38 11.51 -3.75
N ARG A 89 -3.46 12.41 -3.40
CA ARG A 89 -2.05 12.36 -3.85
C ARG A 89 -1.19 11.40 -3.05
N VAL A 90 -1.44 11.22 -1.75
CA VAL A 90 -0.72 10.24 -0.92
C VAL A 90 -1.33 8.84 -0.99
N GLY A 91 -2.54 8.67 -1.53
CA GLY A 91 -3.14 7.37 -1.81
C GLY A 91 -4.67 7.42 -1.97
N ARG A 92 -5.24 6.55 -2.82
CA ARG A 92 -6.70 6.54 -3.04
C ARG A 92 -7.48 5.94 -1.86
N ARG A 93 -8.75 6.37 -1.73
CA ARG A 93 -9.75 5.83 -0.79
C ARG A 93 -9.79 4.30 -0.85
N ILE A 94 -9.48 3.65 0.27
CA ILE A 94 -9.85 2.25 0.49
C ILE A 94 -11.30 2.23 0.95
N LEU A 95 -12.21 1.71 0.13
CA LEU A 95 -13.60 1.46 0.55
C LEU A 95 -13.65 0.11 1.27
N MET A 96 -13.65 0.11 2.60
CA MET A 96 -13.90 -1.09 3.41
C MET A 96 -15.33 -1.08 3.93
N GLY A 97 -16.21 -1.90 3.35
CA GLY A 97 -17.42 -2.42 4.02
C GLY A 97 -18.38 -1.39 4.64
N GLY A 98 -18.68 -0.29 3.95
CA GLY A 98 -19.81 0.59 4.30
C GLY A 98 -19.57 1.64 5.39
N GLN A 99 -18.35 1.75 5.94
CA GLN A 99 -17.95 2.85 6.82
C GLN A 99 -16.69 3.52 6.24
N PRO A 100 -16.71 4.84 5.95
CA PRO A 100 -15.65 5.50 5.19
C PRO A 100 -14.40 5.75 6.05
N ARG A 101 -13.64 4.69 6.36
CA ARG A 101 -12.31 4.82 6.95
C ARG A 101 -11.29 5.04 5.86
N GLN A 102 -10.66 6.20 5.86
CA GLN A 102 -9.55 6.50 4.95
C GLN A 102 -8.28 5.85 5.50
N ARG A 103 -7.46 5.31 4.61
CA ARG A 103 -6.11 4.82 4.92
C ARG A 103 -5.22 5.35 3.81
N SER A 104 -4.13 6.00 4.18
CA SER A 104 -3.09 6.40 3.23
C SER A 104 -2.07 5.27 3.14
N SER A 105 -1.55 5.02 1.94
CA SER A 105 -0.38 4.15 1.76
C SER A 105 0.83 5.03 1.64
N ALA A 106 1.93 4.70 2.30
CA ALA A 106 3.19 5.35 2.00
C ALA A 106 3.90 4.56 0.89
N GLY A 107 4.60 5.24 -0.01
CA GLY A 107 5.56 4.63 -0.93
C GLY A 107 5.03 4.14 -2.28
N HIS A 108 5.62 3.05 -2.81
CA HIS A 108 5.47 2.50 -4.17
C HIS A 108 4.02 2.44 -4.63
N VAL A 109 3.16 1.89 -3.77
CA VAL A 109 1.73 1.68 -4.04
C VAL A 109 0.95 3.00 -4.09
N GLY A 110 1.36 4.01 -3.32
CA GLY A 110 0.81 5.35 -3.38
C GLY A 110 1.15 6.06 -4.68
N MET A 111 2.37 5.87 -5.21
CA MET A 111 2.82 6.50 -6.46
C MET A 111 2.14 5.94 -7.72
N ILE A 112 1.83 4.65 -7.74
CA ILE A 112 1.13 4.01 -8.87
C ILE A 112 -0.40 4.05 -8.73
N ASN A 113 -0.92 4.94 -7.87
CA ASN A 113 -2.34 5.22 -7.67
C ASN A 113 -3.18 4.00 -7.25
N ALA A 114 -2.63 3.04 -6.50
CA ALA A 114 -3.33 1.78 -6.23
C ALA A 114 -4.61 1.92 -5.39
N VAL A 115 -5.61 1.09 -5.72
CA VAL A 115 -6.71 0.76 -4.81
C VAL A 115 -6.30 -0.52 -4.09
N ILE A 116 -5.98 -0.38 -2.82
CA ILE A 116 -5.59 -1.52 -1.99
C ILE A 116 -6.87 -2.27 -1.60
N TYR A 117 -7.22 -3.31 -2.37
CA TYR A 117 -8.37 -4.18 -2.06
C TYR A 117 -8.07 -5.19 -0.95
N GLN A 118 -6.79 -5.46 -0.65
CA GLN A 118 -6.45 -6.33 0.45
C GLN A 118 -6.66 -5.61 1.78
N PRO A 119 -7.51 -6.14 2.68
CA PRO A 119 -7.68 -5.54 3.98
C PRO A 119 -6.35 -5.68 4.73
N ALA A 120 -5.79 -4.56 5.16
CA ALA A 120 -4.48 -4.48 5.83
C ALA A 120 -4.34 -5.37 7.10
N THR A 121 -5.40 -6.07 7.51
CA THR A 121 -5.38 -7.10 8.54
C THR A 121 -4.76 -8.43 8.12
N LEU A 122 -4.56 -8.69 6.80
CA LEU A 122 -3.70 -9.81 6.35
C LEU A 122 -2.21 -9.52 6.45
N LEU A 123 -1.82 -8.25 6.51
CA LEU A 123 -0.44 -7.80 6.55
C LEU A 123 0.21 -7.94 7.93
N LYS A 124 -0.55 -8.38 8.95
CA LYS A 124 -0.12 -8.47 10.35
C LYS A 124 0.36 -9.88 10.72
N SER A 125 1.49 -10.33 10.19
CA SER A 125 2.31 -11.31 10.92
C SER A 125 3.70 -10.71 11.04
N ASP A 126 3.91 -10.04 12.18
CA ASP A 126 5.15 -9.40 12.59
C ASP A 126 5.99 -10.40 13.40
N THR A 127 6.00 -11.67 12.97
CA THR A 127 6.65 -12.77 13.70
C THR A 127 8.12 -12.46 13.93
N ASP A 128 8.81 -11.91 12.95
CA ASP A 128 10.20 -11.46 13.04
C ASP A 128 10.37 -10.28 14.01
N LEU A 129 9.48 -9.28 13.96
CA LEU A 129 9.52 -8.13 14.86
C LEU A 129 9.26 -8.56 16.31
N LEU A 130 8.24 -9.38 16.58
CA LEU A 130 7.95 -9.90 17.91
C LEU A 130 9.07 -10.81 18.41
N SER A 131 9.62 -11.66 17.54
CA SER A 131 10.76 -12.53 17.86
C SER A 131 12.05 -11.77 18.13
N SER A 132 12.18 -10.52 17.65
CA SER A 132 13.33 -9.66 17.97
C SER A 132 13.34 -9.14 19.41
N GLY A 133 12.28 -9.42 20.19
CA GLY A 133 12.12 -8.93 21.55
C GLY A 133 11.35 -7.62 21.66
N TYR A 134 10.76 -7.13 20.55
CA TYR A 134 9.81 -6.02 20.62
C TYR A 134 8.56 -6.46 21.37
N ASP A 135 8.39 -5.95 22.58
CA ASP A 135 7.18 -6.13 23.38
C ASP A 135 6.36 -4.84 23.37
N GLU A 136 5.25 -4.86 22.63
CA GLU A 136 4.33 -3.74 22.52
C GLU A 136 3.73 -3.30 23.87
N SER A 137 3.71 -4.18 24.88
CA SER A 137 3.17 -3.83 26.21
C SER A 137 4.15 -3.03 27.07
N THR A 138 5.43 -3.01 26.74
CA THR A 138 6.48 -2.35 27.54
C THR A 138 7.33 -1.36 26.74
N SER A 139 7.39 -1.51 25.41
CA SER A 139 8.22 -0.72 24.51
C SER A 139 7.74 0.74 24.43
N PRO A 140 8.63 1.74 24.58
CA PRO A 140 8.32 3.14 24.25
C PRO A 140 8.07 3.37 22.75
N GLY A 141 8.40 2.38 21.89
CA GLY A 141 8.03 2.38 20.46
C GLY A 141 6.58 2.04 20.18
N ARG A 142 5.81 1.65 21.21
CA ARG A 142 4.38 1.37 21.10
C ARG A 142 3.65 2.55 20.44
N GLY A 143 3.04 2.29 19.28
CA GLY A 143 2.30 3.30 18.50
C GLY A 143 3.17 4.35 17.80
N ALA A 144 4.49 4.28 17.89
CA ALA A 144 5.40 5.24 17.26
C ALA A 144 5.63 4.96 15.76
N PHE A 145 5.45 3.72 15.31
CA PHE A 145 5.59 3.31 13.92
C PHE A 145 4.39 2.46 13.46
N THR A 146 4.16 2.39 12.17
CA THR A 146 3.07 1.58 11.61
C THR A 146 3.37 0.09 11.71
N LEU A 147 2.39 -0.67 12.18
CA LEU A 147 2.37 -2.14 12.15
C LEU A 147 1.81 -2.71 10.83
N HIS A 148 1.60 -1.85 9.83
CA HIS A 148 1.08 -2.26 8.53
C HIS A 148 2.22 -2.17 7.52
N HIS A 149 2.84 -3.31 7.25
CA HIS A 149 3.99 -3.46 6.37
C HIS A 149 3.72 -4.59 5.36
N ASN A 150 4.73 -5.00 4.60
CA ASN A 150 4.63 -6.09 3.63
C ASN A 150 3.59 -5.87 2.52
N LEU A 151 3.29 -4.61 2.19
CA LEU A 151 2.44 -4.31 1.05
C LEU A 151 3.22 -4.60 -0.24
N THR A 152 2.92 -5.71 -0.89
CA THR A 152 3.60 -6.17 -2.11
C THR A 152 2.71 -6.06 -3.34
N LEU A 153 3.34 -5.92 -4.51
CA LEU A 153 2.68 -6.09 -5.79
C LEU A 153 3.03 -7.44 -6.40
N ILE A 154 2.08 -8.01 -7.12
CA ILE A 154 2.26 -9.23 -7.90
C ILE A 154 1.94 -8.93 -9.36
N ALA A 155 2.72 -9.48 -10.27
CA ALA A 155 2.44 -9.37 -11.69
C ALA A 155 1.21 -10.22 -12.05
N VAL A 156 0.15 -9.60 -12.57
CA VAL A 156 -1.06 -10.35 -13.00
C VAL A 156 -0.87 -11.04 -14.35
N ASP A 157 0.12 -10.59 -15.12
CA ASP A 157 0.55 -11.14 -16.40
C ASP A 157 2.07 -10.96 -16.56
N LYS A 158 2.64 -11.47 -17.65
CA LYS A 158 4.03 -11.23 -18.01
C LYS A 158 4.24 -9.74 -18.29
N ILE A 159 5.23 -9.14 -17.62
CA ILE A 159 5.66 -7.76 -17.85
C ILE A 159 7.04 -7.81 -18.48
N THR A 160 7.23 -7.16 -19.64
CA THR A 160 8.54 -7.06 -20.28
C THR A 160 9.40 -6.00 -19.62
N ALA A 161 10.72 -6.20 -19.59
CA ALA A 161 11.64 -5.16 -19.17
C ALA A 161 11.44 -3.88 -20.00
N GLY A 162 11.51 -2.73 -19.35
CA GLY A 162 11.26 -1.41 -19.91
C GLY A 162 9.81 -0.93 -19.81
N SER A 163 8.85 -1.84 -19.65
CA SER A 163 7.43 -1.48 -19.60
C SER A 163 7.07 -0.71 -18.34
N GLU A 164 6.26 0.33 -18.49
CA GLU A 164 5.57 0.99 -17.39
C GLU A 164 4.59 0.01 -16.74
N ILE A 165 4.58 0.02 -15.42
CA ILE A 165 3.78 -0.88 -14.58
C ILE A 165 2.52 -0.13 -14.21
N PHE A 166 1.39 -0.62 -14.71
CA PHE A 166 0.07 -0.12 -14.36
C PHE A 166 -0.61 -1.09 -13.40
N LEU A 167 -1.55 -0.56 -12.63
CA LEU A 167 -2.39 -1.38 -11.78
C LEU A 167 -3.73 -1.68 -12.44
N ASP A 168 -4.13 -2.93 -12.38
CA ASP A 168 -5.49 -3.34 -12.70
C ASP A 168 -6.40 -2.98 -11.52
N PHE A 169 -7.04 -1.81 -11.60
CA PHE A 169 -8.09 -1.40 -10.68
C PHE A 169 -9.36 -2.20 -10.85
N GLY A 170 -9.46 -2.90 -11.98
CA GLY A 170 -10.60 -3.68 -12.35
C GLY A 170 -11.61 -3.01 -13.26
N SER A 171 -12.47 -3.85 -13.84
CA SER A 171 -13.47 -3.40 -14.80
C SER A 171 -14.34 -2.22 -14.32
N GLU A 172 -14.79 -2.18 -13.06
CA GLU A 172 -15.62 -1.04 -12.59
C GLU A 172 -14.91 0.33 -12.55
N TYR A 173 -13.57 0.37 -12.61
CA TYR A 173 -12.80 1.63 -12.60
C TYR A 173 -12.30 2.07 -13.98
N ASN A 174 -12.46 1.24 -15.01
CA ASN A 174 -11.91 1.49 -16.34
C ASN A 174 -12.67 2.56 -17.15
N GLY A 175 -13.47 3.42 -16.52
CA GLY A 175 -14.09 4.57 -17.18
C GLY A 175 -14.85 4.20 -18.47
N TYR A 176 -15.53 3.04 -18.47
CA TYR A 176 -16.27 2.51 -19.63
C TYR A 176 -17.33 3.45 -20.19
N GLU A 177 -17.57 4.59 -19.55
CA GLU A 177 -18.54 5.61 -19.95
C GLU A 177 -18.18 6.28 -21.28
N ASP A 178 -16.88 6.49 -21.58
CA ASP A 178 -16.47 7.02 -22.88
C ASP A 178 -16.26 5.87 -23.89
N VAL A 179 -17.33 5.54 -24.62
CA VAL A 179 -17.31 4.53 -25.68
C VAL A 179 -16.45 4.91 -26.90
N THR A 180 -15.99 6.16 -26.98
CA THR A 180 -15.17 6.65 -28.10
C THR A 180 -13.67 6.44 -27.88
N LYS A 181 -13.25 6.18 -26.64
CA LYS A 181 -11.85 5.92 -26.28
C LYS A 181 -11.63 4.44 -26.02
N ALA A 182 -10.56 3.91 -26.60
CA ALA A 182 -10.17 2.51 -26.39
C ALA A 182 -9.80 2.24 -24.93
N ASN A 183 -10.29 1.13 -24.40
CA ASN A 183 -9.93 0.60 -23.09
C ASN A 183 -9.18 -0.73 -23.21
N ILE A 184 -8.77 -1.30 -22.08
CA ILE A 184 -7.98 -2.54 -22.04
C ILE A 184 -8.65 -3.73 -22.74
N ASP A 185 -9.99 -3.83 -22.69
CA ASP A 185 -10.71 -4.89 -23.39
C ASP A 185 -10.71 -4.67 -24.90
N ASP A 186 -10.78 -3.42 -25.36
CA ASP A 186 -10.69 -3.11 -26.80
C ASP A 186 -9.32 -3.49 -27.34
N TYR A 187 -8.23 -3.12 -26.64
CA TYR A 187 -6.87 -3.52 -27.02
C TYR A 187 -6.72 -5.04 -27.09
N ARG A 188 -7.13 -5.75 -26.04
CA ARG A 188 -7.03 -7.23 -25.98
C ARG A 188 -7.82 -7.92 -27.08
N LYS A 189 -9.10 -7.52 -27.27
CA LYS A 189 -9.94 -8.08 -28.34
C LYS A 189 -9.39 -7.73 -29.73
N MET A 190 -8.81 -6.53 -29.88
CA MET A 190 -8.22 -6.12 -31.14
C MET A 190 -6.98 -6.94 -31.46
N ASP A 191 -6.09 -7.16 -30.49
CA ASP A 191 -4.89 -7.99 -30.69
C ASP A 191 -5.28 -9.42 -31.05
N GLU A 192 -6.27 -10.01 -30.36
CA GLU A 192 -6.84 -11.32 -30.71
C GLU A 192 -7.46 -11.36 -32.13
N ALA A 193 -7.95 -10.22 -32.63
CA ALA A 193 -8.49 -10.10 -33.98
C ALA A 193 -7.37 -9.93 -35.01
N ILE A 194 -6.38 -9.07 -34.75
CA ILE A 194 -5.23 -8.81 -35.61
C ILE A 194 -4.46 -10.10 -35.90
N GLU A 195 -4.23 -10.95 -34.88
CA GLU A 195 -3.57 -12.25 -35.04
C GLU A 195 -4.29 -13.20 -36.01
N LYS A 196 -5.60 -13.00 -36.25
CA LYS A 196 -6.43 -13.87 -37.10
C LYS A 196 -6.65 -13.32 -38.51
N ILE A 197 -6.26 -12.06 -38.78
CA ILE A 197 -6.50 -11.42 -40.07
C ILE A 197 -5.37 -11.78 -41.03
N GLU A 198 -5.59 -12.83 -41.83
CA GLU A 198 -4.80 -13.11 -43.04
C GLU A 198 -5.64 -12.73 -44.28
N ALA A 199 -5.74 -11.43 -44.58
CA ALA A 199 -6.73 -10.96 -45.53
C ALA A 199 -6.23 -9.90 -46.53
N ALA A 200 -6.80 -9.93 -47.73
CA ALA A 200 -6.64 -8.87 -48.73
C ALA A 200 -7.32 -7.57 -48.26
N ASP A 201 -6.92 -6.43 -48.82
CA ASP A 201 -7.35 -5.10 -48.38
C ASP A 201 -8.88 -4.93 -48.34
N GLU A 202 -9.60 -5.49 -49.32
CA GLU A 202 -11.08 -5.45 -49.37
C GLU A 202 -11.73 -6.13 -48.14
N VAL A 203 -11.21 -7.28 -47.72
CA VAL A 203 -11.71 -8.02 -46.57
C VAL A 203 -11.37 -7.28 -45.27
N TYR A 204 -10.19 -6.66 -45.22
CA TYR A 204 -9.78 -5.83 -44.09
C TYR A 204 -10.69 -4.60 -43.93
N GLN A 205 -10.99 -3.88 -45.01
CA GLN A 205 -11.89 -2.73 -44.97
C GLN A 205 -13.31 -3.14 -44.58
N PHE A 206 -13.80 -4.28 -45.09
CA PHE A 206 -15.09 -4.84 -44.68
C PHE A 206 -15.12 -5.19 -43.19
N MET A 207 -14.06 -5.81 -42.66
CA MET A 207 -13.96 -6.06 -41.23
C MET A 207 -13.96 -4.77 -40.40
N LYS A 208 -13.13 -3.80 -40.79
CA LYS A 208 -12.97 -2.54 -40.06
C LYS A 208 -14.25 -1.70 -40.07
N ASN A 209 -14.95 -1.65 -41.18
CA ASN A 209 -16.12 -0.78 -41.34
C ASN A 209 -17.41 -1.51 -40.99
N ASP A 210 -17.67 -2.70 -41.50
CA ASP A 210 -18.98 -3.35 -41.34
C ASP A 210 -19.03 -4.28 -40.12
N VAL A 211 -17.98 -5.07 -39.89
CA VAL A 211 -17.98 -6.07 -38.79
C VAL A 211 -17.83 -5.42 -37.43
N LEU A 212 -16.95 -4.41 -37.30
CA LEU A 212 -16.79 -3.72 -36.01
C LEU A 212 -18.03 -2.95 -35.58
N ASP A 213 -18.79 -2.34 -36.51
CA ASP A 213 -20.05 -1.68 -36.18
C ASP A 213 -21.09 -2.67 -35.63
N LEU A 214 -21.09 -3.91 -36.15
CA LEU A 214 -22.00 -4.97 -35.70
C LEU A 214 -21.57 -5.60 -34.37
N THR A 215 -20.26 -5.75 -34.13
CA THR A 215 -19.74 -6.56 -33.01
C THR A 215 -19.30 -5.74 -31.81
N ALA A 216 -18.82 -4.52 -32.02
CA ALA A 216 -18.40 -3.60 -30.95
C ALA A 216 -19.48 -2.56 -30.61
N GLU A 217 -20.57 -2.50 -31.38
CA GLU A 217 -21.72 -1.62 -31.19
C GLU A 217 -21.26 -0.16 -30.96
N ALA A 218 -21.65 0.45 -29.83
CA ALA A 218 -21.29 1.82 -29.47
C ALA A 218 -19.77 2.05 -29.36
N ARG A 219 -18.96 1.00 -29.20
CA ARG A 219 -17.49 1.06 -29.10
C ARG A 219 -16.76 0.84 -30.43
N ALA A 220 -17.48 0.68 -31.54
CA ALA A 220 -16.85 0.56 -32.86
C ALA A 220 -15.86 1.70 -33.20
N PRO A 221 -16.12 2.99 -32.84
CA PRO A 221 -15.14 4.06 -33.07
C PRO A 221 -13.81 3.83 -32.34
N ALA A 222 -13.87 3.42 -31.06
CA ALA A 222 -12.69 3.11 -30.27
C ALA A 222 -11.91 1.94 -30.87
N ALA A 223 -12.58 0.85 -31.21
CA ALA A 223 -11.96 -0.32 -31.83
C ALA A 223 -11.30 0.03 -33.18
N ARG A 224 -11.98 0.80 -34.04
CA ARG A 224 -11.40 1.25 -35.33
C ARG A 224 -10.18 2.13 -35.17
N SER A 225 -10.11 2.92 -34.09
CA SER A 225 -8.95 3.80 -33.82
C SER A 225 -7.66 3.02 -33.54
N LEU A 226 -7.79 1.74 -33.15
CA LEU A 226 -6.66 0.83 -32.91
C LEU A 226 -6.14 0.17 -34.18
N LEU A 227 -6.89 0.29 -35.29
CA LEU A 227 -6.59 -0.35 -36.56
C LEU A 227 -5.95 0.63 -37.56
N PRO A 228 -4.91 0.21 -38.30
CA PRO A 228 -4.27 1.03 -39.31
C PRO A 228 -5.24 1.36 -40.46
N SER A 229 -4.89 2.30 -41.32
CA SER A 229 -5.72 2.62 -42.49
C SER A 229 -5.80 1.47 -43.50
N THR A 230 -4.77 0.63 -43.59
CA THR A 230 -4.68 -0.53 -44.51
C THR A 230 -4.12 -1.76 -43.79
N TYR A 231 -4.38 -2.96 -44.32
CA TYR A 231 -3.96 -4.23 -43.69
C TYR A 231 -2.43 -4.37 -43.55
N HIS A 232 -1.65 -3.67 -44.37
CA HIS A 232 -0.18 -3.69 -44.30
C HIS A 232 0.38 -3.19 -42.96
N GLY A 233 -0.36 -2.34 -42.23
CA GLY A 233 0.05 -1.86 -40.91
C GLY A 233 -0.16 -2.88 -39.79
N LEU A 234 -0.86 -4.00 -40.04
CA LEU A 234 -1.14 -5.00 -39.00
C LEU A 234 0.14 -5.69 -38.51
N GLN A 235 1.06 -5.97 -39.43
CA GLN A 235 2.35 -6.56 -39.07
C GLN A 235 3.17 -5.60 -38.21
N GLU A 236 3.16 -4.30 -38.50
CA GLU A 236 3.84 -3.29 -37.68
C GLU A 236 3.27 -3.24 -36.25
N ILE A 237 1.95 -3.37 -36.10
CA ILE A 237 1.31 -3.45 -34.79
C ILE A 237 1.78 -4.69 -34.02
N MET A 238 1.80 -5.85 -34.68
CA MET A 238 2.28 -7.09 -34.08
C MET A 238 3.76 -7.01 -33.72
N ASP A 239 4.59 -6.44 -34.60
CA ASP A 239 6.04 -6.28 -34.39
C ASP A 239 6.36 -5.34 -33.22
N LYS A 240 5.48 -4.35 -32.97
CA LYS A 240 5.55 -3.49 -31.78
C LYS A 240 4.96 -4.12 -30.52
N GLY A 241 4.44 -5.34 -30.60
CA GLY A 241 3.90 -6.10 -29.47
C GLY A 241 2.43 -5.83 -29.16
N GLY A 242 1.64 -5.42 -30.15
CA GLY A 242 0.18 -5.24 -30.05
C GLY A 242 -0.29 -3.81 -30.22
N SER A 243 -1.60 -3.63 -30.33
CA SER A 243 -2.26 -2.35 -30.61
C SER A 243 -2.00 -1.31 -29.52
N ALA A 244 -1.92 -1.72 -28.25
CA ALA A 244 -1.63 -0.82 -27.13
C ALA A 244 -0.22 -0.21 -27.24
N LEU A 245 0.80 -1.05 -27.49
CA LEU A 245 2.19 -0.60 -27.61
C LEU A 245 2.43 0.19 -28.91
N ASN A 246 1.67 -0.09 -29.96
CA ASN A 246 1.69 0.74 -31.16
C ASN A 246 1.11 2.14 -30.93
N THR A 247 -0.01 2.24 -30.18
CA THR A 247 -0.64 3.54 -29.87
C THR A 247 0.18 4.34 -28.86
N TYR A 248 0.80 3.67 -27.87
CA TYR A 248 1.55 4.33 -26.80
C TYR A 248 2.98 3.78 -26.68
N PRO A 249 3.86 4.03 -27.67
CA PRO A 249 5.22 3.47 -27.63
C PRO A 249 6.04 3.97 -26.44
N SER A 250 5.70 5.13 -25.86
CA SER A 250 6.36 5.70 -24.69
C SER A 250 6.14 4.91 -23.39
N VAL A 251 5.15 4.00 -23.33
CA VAL A 251 4.91 3.12 -22.18
C VAL A 251 6.03 2.09 -22.01
N VAL A 252 6.88 1.90 -23.02
CA VAL A 252 8.08 1.07 -22.94
C VAL A 252 9.29 1.97 -23.12
N LYS A 253 10.13 2.02 -22.09
CA LYS A 253 11.42 2.72 -22.15
C LYS A 253 12.53 1.71 -22.28
N ASP A 254 13.57 2.06 -23.01
CA ASP A 254 14.79 1.26 -23.05
C ASP A 254 15.39 1.11 -21.64
N VAL A 255 15.88 -0.08 -21.31
CA VAL A 255 16.39 -0.38 -19.97
C VAL A 255 17.66 0.41 -19.68
N ASP A 256 18.51 0.66 -20.69
CA ASP A 256 19.70 1.49 -20.51
C ASP A 256 19.32 2.98 -20.39
N TRP A 257 18.25 3.43 -21.05
CA TRP A 257 17.66 4.73 -20.77
C TRP A 257 17.23 4.85 -19.31
N LEU A 258 16.52 3.84 -18.78
CA LEU A 258 16.07 3.82 -17.38
C LEU A 258 17.26 3.87 -16.41
N LYS A 259 18.30 3.07 -16.62
CA LYS A 259 19.53 3.10 -15.80
C LYS A 259 20.12 4.51 -15.67
N ASN A 260 20.13 5.27 -16.76
CA ASN A 260 20.74 6.59 -16.81
C ASN A 260 19.81 7.73 -16.35
N ASN A 261 18.51 7.62 -16.62
CA ASN A 261 17.56 8.72 -16.49
C ASN A 261 16.54 8.54 -15.35
N ALA A 262 16.33 7.31 -14.87
CA ALA A 262 15.38 7.00 -13.81
C ALA A 262 16.08 6.88 -12.44
N TYR A 263 15.29 6.59 -11.40
CA TYR A 263 15.77 6.18 -10.08
C TYR A 263 15.51 4.70 -9.87
N CYS A 264 16.50 3.95 -9.37
CA CYS A 264 16.27 2.58 -8.94
C CYS A 264 15.50 2.55 -7.61
N GLN A 265 14.41 1.78 -7.53
CA GLN A 265 13.63 1.60 -6.29
C GLN A 265 14.17 0.47 -5.40
N ASP A 266 14.96 -0.45 -5.96
CA ASP A 266 15.39 -1.67 -5.28
C ASP A 266 16.71 -1.55 -4.51
N ASN A 267 17.16 -0.32 -4.24
CA ASN A 267 18.39 -0.11 -3.48
C ASN A 267 18.23 -0.49 -1.99
N LEU A 268 17.00 -0.57 -1.50
CA LEU A 268 16.67 -0.84 -0.11
C LEU A 268 15.89 -2.14 0.03
N VAL A 269 16.01 -2.80 1.18
CA VAL A 269 15.13 -3.87 1.67
C VAL A 269 14.63 -3.51 3.06
N VAL A 270 13.50 -4.09 3.47
CA VAL A 270 12.97 -3.92 4.82
C VAL A 270 13.44 -5.07 5.70
N GLY A 271 13.78 -4.76 6.94
CA GLY A 271 14.07 -5.74 7.98
C GLY A 271 13.69 -5.23 9.36
N VAL A 272 13.85 -6.05 10.39
CA VAL A 272 13.75 -5.59 11.77
C VAL A 272 14.95 -4.70 12.09
N SER A 273 14.70 -3.54 12.69
CA SER A 273 15.76 -2.59 13.04
C SER A 273 16.59 -3.10 14.21
N GLU A 274 17.91 -2.92 14.14
CA GLU A 274 18.80 -3.13 15.29
C GLU A 274 18.71 -1.98 16.31
N ILE A 275 18.08 -0.86 15.93
CA ILE A 275 17.82 0.25 16.84
C ILE A 275 16.67 -0.15 17.78
N GLU A 276 16.97 -0.18 19.07
CA GLU A 276 16.02 -0.53 20.12
C GLU A 276 14.72 0.28 19.98
N HIS A 277 13.59 -0.42 19.96
CA HIS A 277 12.23 0.14 19.84
C HIS A 277 11.89 0.88 18.54
N ALA A 278 12.76 0.87 17.52
CA ALA A 278 12.48 1.51 16.23
C ALA A 278 11.54 0.70 15.32
N GLY A 279 11.25 -0.54 15.68
CA GLY A 279 10.42 -1.42 14.85
C GLY A 279 11.22 -1.95 13.66
N ARG A 280 10.83 -1.54 12.45
CA ARG A 280 11.48 -1.94 11.20
C ARG A 280 12.45 -0.86 10.69
N GLY A 281 13.38 -1.28 9.84
CA GLY A 281 14.38 -0.42 9.22
C GLY A 281 14.56 -0.71 7.73
N ALA A 282 15.03 0.30 7.00
CA ALA A 282 15.52 0.14 5.63
C ALA A 282 17.01 -0.19 5.64
N PHE A 283 17.38 -1.24 4.90
CA PHE A 283 18.74 -1.73 4.77
C PHE A 283 19.17 -1.69 3.31
N ALA A 284 20.43 -1.42 3.03
CA ALA A 284 20.92 -1.46 1.65
C ALA A 284 20.86 -2.90 1.11
N LYS A 285 20.21 -3.09 -0.05
CA LYS A 285 20.15 -4.38 -0.76
C LYS A 285 21.48 -4.76 -1.40
N ARG A 286 22.28 -3.74 -1.72
CA ARG A 286 23.57 -3.81 -2.42
C ARG A 286 24.55 -2.80 -1.85
N GLU A 287 25.83 -2.92 -2.21
CA GLU A 287 26.81 -1.91 -1.83
C GLU A 287 26.49 -0.56 -2.49
N MET A 288 26.56 0.52 -1.70
CA MET A 288 26.31 1.88 -2.17
C MET A 288 27.60 2.72 -2.13
N LYS A 289 27.87 3.46 -3.21
CA LYS A 289 29.00 4.38 -3.30
C LYS A 289 28.63 5.73 -2.71
N LYS A 290 29.63 6.47 -2.20
CA LYS A 290 29.41 7.86 -1.75
C LYS A 290 28.90 8.69 -2.91
N GLY A 291 27.85 9.46 -2.69
CA GLY A 291 27.21 10.29 -3.71
C GLY A 291 26.13 9.56 -4.51
N GLU A 292 25.96 8.26 -4.32
CA GLU A 292 24.92 7.48 -4.97
C GLU A 292 23.55 7.72 -4.33
N VAL A 293 22.52 7.81 -5.17
CA VAL A 293 21.12 7.94 -4.71
C VAL A 293 20.68 6.60 -4.13
N VAL A 294 20.36 6.62 -2.84
CA VAL A 294 19.80 5.50 -2.09
C VAL A 294 18.32 5.36 -2.40
N ALA A 295 17.53 6.42 -2.23
CA ALA A 295 16.11 6.39 -2.56
C ALA A 295 15.61 7.79 -2.96
N PRO A 296 14.76 7.92 -3.98
CA PRO A 296 14.04 9.14 -4.25
C PRO A 296 12.87 9.31 -3.26
N MET A 297 12.57 10.55 -2.88
CA MET A 297 11.48 10.96 -2.01
C MET A 297 10.67 12.05 -2.70
N PRO A 298 9.74 11.67 -3.59
CA PRO A 298 8.71 12.58 -4.06
C PRO A 298 7.93 13.13 -2.86
N LEU A 299 7.76 14.44 -2.80
CA LEU A 299 7.11 15.12 -1.69
C LEU A 299 5.68 15.50 -2.07
N VAL A 300 4.75 15.21 -1.17
CA VAL A 300 3.38 15.71 -1.24
C VAL A 300 3.18 16.71 -0.10
N ALA A 301 2.91 17.96 -0.45
CA ALA A 301 2.70 19.03 0.52
C ALA A 301 1.33 18.90 1.20
N LEU A 302 1.34 19.04 2.52
CA LEU A 302 0.17 19.20 3.39
C LEU A 302 0.22 20.59 4.01
N ASN A 303 -0.62 21.48 3.50
CA ASN A 303 -0.77 22.83 4.06
C ASN A 303 -1.44 22.76 5.43
N TYR A 304 -1.38 23.86 6.21
CA TYR A 304 -1.88 23.94 7.60
C TYR A 304 -1.15 23.01 8.59
N GLY A 305 -0.04 22.43 8.16
CA GLY A 305 0.97 21.82 9.02
C GLY A 305 0.41 20.77 9.98
N ARG A 306 0.77 20.90 11.26
CA ARG A 306 0.35 19.97 12.32
C ARG A 306 -1.15 20.03 12.60
N LYS A 307 -1.80 21.18 12.40
CA LYS A 307 -3.25 21.34 12.58
C LYS A 307 -4.02 20.32 11.75
N ALA A 308 -3.60 20.12 10.50
CA ALA A 308 -4.20 19.13 9.60
C ALA A 308 -4.07 17.67 10.06
N LEU A 309 -3.17 17.37 11.00
CA LEU A 309 -2.97 16.04 11.58
C LEU A 309 -3.45 15.94 13.03
N THR A 310 -4.15 16.96 13.52
CA THR A 310 -4.78 16.94 14.84
C THR A 310 -6.08 16.13 14.77
N MET A 311 -6.30 15.31 15.80
CA MET A 311 -7.56 14.61 16.03
C MET A 311 -8.20 15.19 17.28
N THR A 312 -9.28 15.93 17.10
CA THR A 312 -10.04 16.50 18.21
C THR A 312 -11.27 15.64 18.47
N GLU A 313 -11.43 15.20 19.71
CA GLU A 313 -12.61 14.48 20.22
C GLU A 313 -13.29 15.39 21.26
N TYR A 314 -14.60 15.57 21.13
CA TYR A 314 -15.41 16.32 22.10
C TYR A 314 -16.22 15.31 22.91
N LEU A 315 -15.98 15.25 24.22
CA LEU A 315 -16.54 14.23 25.10
C LEU A 315 -17.43 14.87 26.16
N ASN A 316 -18.63 14.35 26.36
CA ASN A 316 -19.48 14.77 27.48
C ASN A 316 -18.97 14.27 28.84
N GLU A 317 -19.68 14.58 29.92
CA GLU A 317 -19.34 14.14 31.28
C GLU A 317 -19.30 12.61 31.49
N HIS A 318 -19.87 11.85 30.56
CA HIS A 318 -19.86 10.39 30.54
C HIS A 318 -18.76 9.81 29.63
N GLY A 319 -17.92 10.65 29.02
CA GLY A 319 -16.87 10.24 28.10
C GLY A 319 -17.40 9.77 26.74
N GLN A 320 -18.64 10.13 26.39
CA GLN A 320 -19.23 9.83 25.09
C GLN A 320 -18.93 10.97 24.13
N GLU A 321 -18.64 10.63 22.87
CA GLU A 321 -18.42 11.64 21.84
C GLU A 321 -19.70 12.41 21.54
N VAL A 322 -19.59 13.74 21.55
CA VAL A 322 -20.66 14.70 21.31
C VAL A 322 -20.23 15.74 20.28
N ASP A 323 -21.16 16.58 19.84
CA ASP A 323 -20.82 17.68 18.94
C ASP A 323 -20.07 18.80 19.67
N SER A 324 -19.29 19.58 18.91
CA SER A 324 -18.44 20.64 19.46
C SER A 324 -19.20 21.76 20.17
N ASP A 325 -20.50 21.87 19.91
CA ASP A 325 -21.34 22.97 20.38
C ASP A 325 -22.07 22.62 21.70
N GLU A 326 -21.86 21.41 22.24
CA GLU A 326 -22.46 21.02 23.53
C GLU A 326 -21.77 21.74 24.71
N ASP A 327 -22.57 22.46 25.49
CA ASP A 327 -22.15 23.05 26.75
C ASP A 327 -21.58 21.96 27.68
N ALA A 328 -20.35 22.17 28.16
CA ALA A 328 -19.58 21.24 29.02
C ALA A 328 -18.86 20.06 28.33
N ALA A 329 -18.74 20.05 27.00
CA ALA A 329 -17.85 19.09 26.33
C ALA A 329 -16.38 19.30 26.75
N THR A 330 -15.72 18.21 27.15
CA THR A 330 -14.28 18.15 27.35
C THR A 330 -13.59 17.84 26.03
N THR A 331 -12.53 18.58 25.71
CA THR A 331 -11.79 18.39 24.45
C THR A 331 -10.55 17.53 24.69
N THR A 332 -10.48 16.40 23.99
CA THR A 332 -9.27 15.57 23.94
C THR A 332 -8.60 15.78 22.60
N VAL A 333 -7.32 16.19 22.63
CA VAL A 333 -6.53 16.48 21.43
C VAL A 333 -5.47 15.41 21.26
N LYS A 334 -5.57 14.64 20.18
CA LYS A 334 -4.59 13.61 19.78
C LYS A 334 -3.94 14.03 18.47
N THR A 335 -2.89 13.31 18.07
CA THR A 335 -2.19 13.57 16.80
C THR A 335 -2.06 12.28 16.00
N GLN A 336 -2.31 12.37 14.70
CA GLN A 336 -2.17 11.24 13.77
C GLN A 336 -0.76 10.64 13.80
N GLN A 337 -0.67 9.31 13.71
CA GLN A 337 0.61 8.62 13.54
C GLN A 337 1.37 9.11 12.29
N MET A 338 0.64 9.52 11.25
CA MET A 338 1.20 10.09 10.03
C MET A 338 2.22 11.20 10.30
N LEU A 339 2.09 11.98 11.38
CA LEU A 339 3.06 13.02 11.74
C LEU A 339 4.50 12.46 11.83
N ASN A 340 4.68 11.24 12.33
CA ASN A 340 6.00 10.60 12.46
C ASN A 340 6.68 10.32 11.12
N TYR A 341 5.93 10.40 10.03
CA TYR A 341 6.38 10.15 8.67
C TYR A 341 6.39 11.43 7.82
N MET A 342 6.08 12.60 8.38
CA MET A 342 6.13 13.87 7.68
C MET A 342 7.49 14.55 7.86
N LEU A 343 7.96 15.24 6.82
CA LEU A 343 9.05 16.21 6.94
C LEU A 343 8.48 17.56 7.38
N GLU A 344 9.13 18.20 8.36
CA GLU A 344 8.73 19.50 8.91
C GLU A 344 9.93 20.45 8.98
N HIS A 345 9.76 21.71 8.59
CA HIS A 345 10.72 22.77 8.89
C HIS A 345 10.15 23.70 9.97
N PRO A 346 10.94 24.14 10.98
CA PRO A 346 10.43 24.95 12.08
C PRO A 346 9.81 26.30 11.67
N GLN A 347 10.25 26.82 10.53
CA GLN A 347 9.82 28.11 9.98
C GLN A 347 8.77 27.97 8.87
N SER A 348 8.14 26.80 8.70
CA SER A 348 7.16 26.57 7.66
C SER A 348 5.84 26.08 8.24
N SER A 349 4.72 26.55 7.70
CA SER A 349 3.39 26.01 8.00
C SER A 349 3.04 24.75 7.19
N VAL A 350 3.95 24.24 6.35
CA VAL A 350 3.73 23.06 5.50
C VAL A 350 4.46 21.84 6.06
N LEU A 351 3.76 20.71 6.06
CA LEU A 351 4.36 19.39 6.21
C LEU A 351 4.53 18.73 4.84
N PHE A 352 5.58 17.94 4.66
CA PHE A 352 5.80 17.20 3.41
C PHE A 352 5.78 15.70 3.66
N PHE A 353 4.87 14.98 3.02
CA PHE A 353 4.86 13.53 3.05
C PHE A 353 5.83 12.98 2.00
N PRO A 354 6.87 12.22 2.40
CA PRO A 354 7.82 11.63 1.46
C PRO A 354 7.27 10.32 0.90
N ALA A 355 6.60 10.38 -0.26
CA ALA A 355 5.93 9.26 -0.92
C ALA A 355 6.88 8.28 -1.64
N GLY A 356 8.16 8.23 -1.26
CA GLY A 356 9.16 7.37 -1.89
C GLY A 356 9.08 5.91 -1.40
N PRO A 357 9.46 4.93 -2.23
CA PRO A 357 9.39 3.51 -1.88
C PRO A 357 10.38 3.21 -0.75
N LEU A 358 9.93 2.49 0.28
CA LEU A 358 10.70 2.10 1.46
C LEU A 358 11.26 3.24 2.33
N VAL A 359 11.11 4.49 1.91
CA VAL A 359 11.51 5.69 2.65
C VAL A 359 10.89 5.75 4.07
N PRO A 360 9.62 5.34 4.29
CA PRO A 360 9.04 5.27 5.63
C PRO A 360 9.82 4.39 6.62
N TYR A 361 10.66 3.46 6.15
CA TYR A 361 11.49 2.60 7.00
C TYR A 361 12.88 3.18 7.28
N VAL A 362 13.25 4.31 6.67
CA VAL A 362 14.57 4.91 6.90
C VAL A 362 14.59 5.51 8.31
N ASN A 363 15.25 4.80 9.22
CA ASN A 363 15.38 5.21 10.60
C ASN A 363 16.30 6.43 10.77
N HIS A 364 16.11 7.09 11.89
CA HIS A 364 17.01 8.15 12.34
C HIS A 364 18.36 7.56 12.78
N GLY A 365 19.45 7.97 12.11
CA GLY A 365 20.81 7.54 12.46
C GLY A 365 21.56 8.49 13.39
N GLY A 366 21.05 9.69 13.66
CA GLY A 366 21.71 10.70 14.48
C GLY A 366 23.15 10.96 14.04
N LYS A 367 24.11 10.80 14.96
CA LYS A 367 25.55 10.93 14.67
C LYS A 367 26.13 9.71 13.94
N ASP A 368 25.33 8.77 13.49
CA ASP A 368 25.77 7.63 12.69
C ASP A 368 25.04 7.58 11.34
N ALA A 369 24.29 8.63 11.01
CA ALA A 369 23.57 8.74 9.75
C ALA A 369 24.52 8.70 8.55
N ASN A 370 24.22 7.81 7.62
CA ASN A 370 25.02 7.45 6.46
C ASN A 370 24.41 7.91 5.12
N VAL A 371 23.32 8.67 5.19
CA VAL A 371 22.64 9.31 4.06
C VAL A 371 22.36 10.78 4.37
N LYS A 372 22.20 11.59 3.33
CA LYS A 372 21.74 12.98 3.41
C LYS A 372 20.65 13.26 2.40
N MET A 373 19.87 14.29 2.67
CA MET A 373 18.88 14.81 1.72
C MET A 373 19.51 15.84 0.79
N ILE A 374 19.24 15.73 -0.50
CA ILE A 374 19.50 16.78 -1.51
C ILE A 374 18.30 16.91 -2.45
N TRP A 375 18.17 18.03 -3.13
CA TRP A 375 17.15 18.16 -4.17
C TRP A 375 17.50 17.37 -5.42
N SER A 376 16.48 16.79 -6.05
CA SER A 376 16.61 16.05 -7.30
C SER A 376 17.30 16.87 -8.38
N THR A 377 18.20 16.21 -9.11
CA THR A 377 18.89 16.81 -10.27
C THR A 377 18.36 16.32 -11.61
N LYS A 378 17.33 15.47 -11.59
CA LYS A 378 16.76 14.90 -12.82
C LYS A 378 16.10 15.99 -13.68
N PRO A 379 16.34 16.00 -15.00
CA PRO A 379 15.89 17.08 -15.88
C PRO A 379 14.37 17.14 -16.03
N TRP A 380 13.69 16.01 -15.83
CA TRP A 380 12.24 15.90 -15.88
C TRP A 380 11.55 16.33 -14.58
N SER A 381 12.30 16.72 -13.53
CA SER A 381 11.73 17.21 -12.28
C SER A 381 11.81 18.74 -12.21
N ASN A 382 10.69 19.41 -11.97
CA ASN A 382 10.64 20.87 -11.97
C ASN A 382 10.99 21.53 -10.61
N VAL A 383 11.86 20.89 -9.81
CA VAL A 383 12.21 21.34 -8.44
C VAL A 383 12.57 22.82 -8.37
N LYS A 384 13.36 23.31 -9.34
CA LYS A 384 13.81 24.71 -9.35
C LYS A 384 12.67 25.72 -9.43
N ASN A 385 11.55 25.37 -10.07
CA ASN A 385 10.39 26.24 -10.12
C ASN A 385 9.52 26.04 -8.88
N ALA A 386 9.33 24.80 -8.41
CA ALA A 386 8.60 24.51 -7.18
C ALA A 386 9.19 25.26 -5.97
N GLN A 387 10.53 25.31 -5.84
CA GLN A 387 11.24 26.04 -4.77
C GLN A 387 10.99 27.55 -4.72
N LYS A 388 10.45 28.13 -5.80
CA LYS A 388 10.14 29.58 -5.88
C LYS A 388 8.69 29.89 -5.57
N LEU A 389 7.85 28.87 -5.46
CA LEU A 389 6.43 29.03 -5.15
C LEU A 389 6.26 29.39 -3.67
N GLU A 390 5.20 30.15 -3.40
CA GLU A 390 4.72 30.41 -2.04
C GLU A 390 4.05 29.15 -1.47
N VAL A 391 4.02 29.07 -0.14
CA VAL A 391 3.51 27.93 0.63
C VAL A 391 2.12 27.49 0.20
N GLU A 392 1.22 28.43 -0.02
CA GLU A 392 -0.18 28.21 -0.35
C GLU A 392 -0.33 27.45 -1.69
N SER A 393 0.61 27.69 -2.62
CA SER A 393 0.61 27.08 -3.95
C SER A 393 1.19 25.65 -3.98
N LEU A 394 1.88 25.21 -2.92
CA LEU A 394 2.56 23.90 -2.91
C LEU A 394 1.59 22.72 -2.95
N SER A 395 0.39 22.89 -2.42
CA SER A 395 -0.68 21.88 -2.51
C SER A 395 -1.11 21.57 -3.95
N GLY A 396 -0.82 22.46 -4.90
CA GLY A 396 -1.08 22.27 -6.33
C GLY A 396 0.06 21.56 -7.07
N VAL A 397 1.27 21.53 -6.51
CA VAL A 397 2.48 21.02 -7.20
C VAL A 397 2.52 19.50 -7.21
N GLY A 398 2.69 18.88 -8.38
CA GLY A 398 2.78 17.43 -8.50
C GLY A 398 4.01 16.85 -7.81
N ALA A 399 3.92 15.59 -7.34
CA ALA A 399 5.04 14.93 -6.65
C ALA A 399 6.30 14.78 -7.53
N VAL A 400 6.14 14.73 -8.86
CA VAL A 400 7.24 14.72 -9.84
C VAL A 400 8.12 15.99 -9.77
N ASP A 401 7.53 17.11 -9.32
CA ASP A 401 8.16 18.42 -9.28
C ASP A 401 8.83 18.75 -7.95
N MET A 402 8.61 17.93 -6.92
CA MET A 402 9.21 18.12 -5.59
C MET A 402 9.85 16.82 -5.13
N ILE A 403 11.02 16.49 -5.68
CA ILE A 403 11.73 15.27 -5.30
C ILE A 403 12.99 15.61 -4.51
N VAL A 404 13.08 15.04 -3.31
CA VAL A 404 14.32 15.00 -2.53
C VAL A 404 14.96 13.63 -2.72
N GLU A 405 16.27 13.58 -2.92
CA GLU A 405 17.06 12.34 -2.99
C GLU A 405 17.71 12.07 -1.62
N LEU A 406 17.61 10.83 -1.14
CA LEU A 406 18.52 10.32 -0.11
C LEU A 406 19.80 9.86 -0.80
N VAL A 407 20.94 10.46 -0.42
CA VAL A 407 22.24 10.19 -1.05
C VAL A 407 23.23 9.67 -0.02
N ALA A 408 23.91 8.57 -0.34
CA ALA A 408 24.89 7.94 0.54
C ALA A 408 26.10 8.85 0.80
N THR A 409 26.53 8.98 2.05
CA THR A 409 27.61 9.90 2.45
C THR A 409 28.94 9.20 2.77
N ARG A 410 28.92 7.87 3.02
CA ARG A 410 30.03 7.04 3.57
C ARG A 410 30.64 7.58 4.89
N GLY A 411 30.10 8.64 5.45
CA GLY A 411 30.54 9.28 6.68
C GLY A 411 29.37 9.95 7.37
N VAL A 412 29.48 10.07 8.68
CA VAL A 412 28.47 10.63 9.55
C VAL A 412 28.11 12.04 9.13
N ILE A 413 26.84 12.29 8.78
CA ILE A 413 26.28 13.64 8.83
C ILE A 413 25.18 13.63 9.87
N GLY A 414 25.45 14.26 11.01
CA GLY A 414 24.54 14.38 12.15
C GLY A 414 23.33 15.27 11.87
N LEU A 415 22.49 14.88 10.91
CA LEU A 415 21.18 15.47 10.71
C LEU A 415 20.28 15.08 11.91
N TRP A 416 19.23 15.87 12.17
CA TRP A 416 18.10 15.48 13.04
C TRP A 416 18.33 15.44 14.57
N ARG A 417 19.21 16.26 15.15
CA ARG A 417 19.46 16.27 16.62
C ARG A 417 18.18 16.46 17.46
N GLU A 418 17.23 17.25 16.98
CA GLU A 418 15.97 17.51 17.68
C GLU A 418 15.10 16.25 17.82
N TRP A 419 15.04 15.40 16.80
CA TRP A 419 14.28 14.15 16.88
C TRP A 419 14.87 13.21 17.93
N ALA A 420 16.19 13.03 17.97
CA ALA A 420 16.85 12.19 18.99
C ALA A 420 16.62 12.72 20.41
N LYS A 421 16.61 14.05 20.57
CA LYS A 421 16.27 14.71 21.84
C LYS A 421 14.80 14.49 22.23
N ALA A 422 13.88 14.61 21.27
CA ALA A 422 12.46 14.35 21.49
C ALA A 422 12.20 12.88 21.84
N TRP A 423 12.83 11.95 21.13
CA TRP A 423 12.75 10.52 21.41
C TRP A 423 13.28 10.19 22.81
N LYS A 424 14.47 10.69 23.17
CA LYS A 424 15.00 10.50 24.52
C LYS A 424 14.04 11.02 25.58
N LYS A 425 13.53 12.25 25.42
CA LYS A 425 12.53 12.83 26.33
C LYS A 425 11.30 11.92 26.46
N HIS A 426 10.76 11.46 25.33
CA HIS A 426 9.64 10.52 25.28
C HIS A 426 9.94 9.24 26.06
N THR A 427 11.08 8.58 25.79
CA THR A 427 11.44 7.35 26.51
C THR A 427 11.60 7.56 28.02
N ASP A 428 12.16 8.70 28.43
CA ASP A 428 12.34 9.06 29.84
C ASP A 428 10.98 9.31 30.54
N GLU A 429 10.01 9.91 29.84
CA GLU A 429 8.65 10.15 30.33
C GLU A 429 7.79 8.88 30.34
N TRP A 430 7.90 8.06 29.28
CA TRP A 430 7.24 6.77 29.14
C TRP A 430 7.56 5.87 30.33
N LYS A 431 8.85 5.72 30.67
CA LYS A 431 9.31 4.93 31.81
C LYS A 431 8.72 5.39 33.15
N LYS A 432 8.40 6.69 33.29
CA LYS A 432 7.80 7.25 34.52
C LYS A 432 6.29 7.02 34.60
N LYS A 433 5.61 7.08 33.45
CA LYS A 433 4.14 7.03 33.36
C LYS A 433 3.58 5.63 33.15
N MET A 434 4.39 4.70 32.65
CA MET A 434 3.93 3.37 32.29
C MET A 434 3.37 2.60 33.48
N LYS A 435 2.04 2.49 33.50
CA LYS A 435 1.35 1.40 34.18
C LYS A 435 1.45 0.19 33.27
N LYS A 436 1.59 -1.01 33.82
CA LYS A 436 1.62 -2.25 33.04
C LYS A 436 0.36 -2.31 32.17
N VAL A 437 0.52 -2.11 30.86
CA VAL A 437 -0.61 -2.18 29.93
C VAL A 437 -0.99 -3.64 29.78
N THR A 438 -2.21 -3.98 30.18
CA THR A 438 -2.71 -5.37 30.13
C THR A 438 -3.30 -5.73 28.77
N LEU A 439 -3.72 -4.73 28.00
CA LEU A 439 -4.38 -4.93 26.71
C LEU A 439 -3.35 -5.28 25.62
N LYS A 440 -3.59 -6.40 24.94
CA LYS A 440 -2.78 -6.88 23.80
C LYS A 440 -3.31 -6.26 22.52
N SER A 441 -2.47 -5.91 21.55
CA SER A 441 -3.01 -5.53 20.23
C SER A 441 -3.50 -6.74 19.46
N ALA A 442 -4.21 -6.47 18.37
CA ALA A 442 -4.52 -7.49 17.39
C ALA A 442 -3.27 -8.17 16.80
N MET A 443 -2.14 -7.47 16.69
CA MET A 443 -0.89 -8.06 16.19
C MET A 443 -0.39 -9.16 17.13
N VAL A 444 -0.28 -8.86 18.43
CA VAL A 444 0.18 -9.81 19.45
C VAL A 444 -0.75 -11.01 19.54
N LEU A 445 -2.07 -10.79 19.49
CA LEU A 445 -3.04 -11.88 19.49
C LEU A 445 -2.96 -12.72 18.22
N ASN A 446 -2.86 -12.08 17.05
CA ASN A 446 -2.73 -12.82 15.79
C ASN A 446 -1.45 -13.66 15.75
N GLU A 447 -0.33 -13.17 16.29
CA GLU A 447 0.88 -13.99 16.41
C GLU A 447 0.63 -15.25 17.26
N ASN A 448 -0.02 -15.11 18.42
CA ASN A 448 -0.32 -16.28 19.28
C ASN A 448 -1.17 -17.36 18.58
N HIS A 449 -2.02 -16.96 17.63
CA HIS A 449 -2.94 -17.87 16.94
C HIS A 449 -2.44 -18.34 15.57
N HIS A 450 -1.67 -17.51 14.85
CA HIS A 450 -1.18 -17.80 13.49
C HIS A 450 0.31 -18.12 13.41
N SER A 451 1.05 -18.13 14.53
CA SER A 451 2.48 -18.47 14.53
C SER A 451 2.72 -19.84 13.89
N THR A 452 3.74 -19.93 13.04
CA THR A 452 4.11 -21.16 12.32
C THR A 452 4.66 -22.24 13.25
N GLU A 453 5.16 -21.87 14.43
CA GLU A 453 5.75 -22.80 15.38
C GLU A 453 4.72 -23.48 16.29
N LYS A 454 3.64 -22.76 16.64
CA LYS A 454 2.59 -23.26 17.54
C LYS A 454 1.31 -22.43 17.45
N ALA A 455 0.50 -22.68 16.44
CA ALA A 455 -0.78 -22.02 16.27
C ALA A 455 -1.78 -22.45 17.37
N ALA A 456 -2.09 -21.57 18.31
CA ALA A 456 -3.15 -21.82 19.28
C ALA A 456 -4.53 -21.67 18.61
N PRO A 457 -5.53 -22.52 18.92
CA PRO A 457 -6.87 -22.34 18.39
C PRO A 457 -7.47 -21.01 18.88
N PHE A 458 -8.36 -20.42 18.08
CA PHE A 458 -9.18 -19.33 18.58
C PHE A 458 -10.14 -19.85 19.68
N PRO A 459 -10.40 -19.05 20.73
CA PRO A 459 -11.34 -19.39 21.79
C PRO A 459 -12.76 -19.67 21.27
N ALA A 460 -13.43 -20.68 21.83
CA ALA A 460 -14.85 -20.91 21.61
C ALA A 460 -15.67 -20.29 22.78
N PRO A 461 -16.96 -19.93 22.60
CA PRO A 461 -17.76 -19.26 23.63
C PRO A 461 -17.88 -20.04 24.94
N SER A 462 -17.86 -21.38 24.89
CA SER A 462 -17.92 -22.24 26.08
C SER A 462 -16.66 -22.18 26.96
N GLU A 463 -15.58 -21.57 26.45
CA GLU A 463 -14.28 -21.49 27.14
C GLU A 463 -14.07 -20.13 27.84
N ASP A 464 -14.87 -19.09 27.58
CA ASP A 464 -14.80 -17.78 28.26
C ASP A 464 -16.09 -16.94 27.99
N ASP A 465 -16.95 -16.78 29.01
CA ASP A 465 -18.01 -15.75 29.01
C ASP A 465 -17.43 -14.33 29.25
N SER A 466 -16.12 -14.22 29.50
CA SER A 466 -15.41 -12.93 29.66
C SER A 466 -14.66 -12.53 28.39
N ASP A 467 -15.38 -12.24 27.31
CA ASP A 467 -15.03 -11.16 26.36
C ASP A 467 -13.52 -11.01 26.00
N PHE A 468 -12.82 -12.11 25.64
CA PHE A 468 -11.36 -12.17 25.35
C PHE A 468 -10.40 -11.46 26.36
N GLY A 469 -10.91 -10.96 27.49
CA GLY A 469 -10.24 -10.01 28.37
C GLY A 469 -9.67 -8.76 27.69
N ASN A 470 -10.06 -8.45 26.45
CA ASN A 470 -9.33 -7.50 25.61
C ASN A 470 -10.27 -6.60 24.80
N GLU A 471 -10.77 -5.56 25.47
CA GLU A 471 -11.75 -4.61 24.96
C GLU A 471 -11.28 -3.77 23.75
N ASN A 472 -10.03 -3.90 23.32
CA ASN A 472 -9.45 -3.11 22.22
C ASN A 472 -9.39 -3.86 20.89
N VAL A 473 -9.84 -5.11 20.81
CA VAL A 473 -9.82 -5.92 19.58
C VAL A 473 -11.17 -6.58 19.31
N ALA A 474 -11.41 -6.95 18.06
CA ALA A 474 -12.53 -7.79 17.66
C ALA A 474 -12.06 -8.89 16.70
N LEU A 475 -12.79 -10.00 16.65
CA LEU A 475 -12.58 -11.03 15.64
C LEU A 475 -13.25 -10.61 14.32
N GLN A 476 -12.50 -10.69 13.24
CA GLN A 476 -13.02 -10.59 11.89
C GLN A 476 -12.79 -11.90 11.13
N CYS A 477 -13.79 -12.27 10.32
CA CYS A 477 -13.74 -13.47 9.50
C CYS A 477 -13.82 -13.12 8.02
N LEU A 478 -13.04 -13.81 7.19
CA LEU A 478 -13.19 -13.85 5.75
C LEU A 478 -14.19 -14.94 5.36
N LEU A 479 -15.43 -14.53 5.12
CA LEU A 479 -16.53 -15.45 4.83
C LEU A 479 -16.89 -15.42 3.35
N LEU A 480 -16.55 -16.52 2.67
CA LEU A 480 -17.04 -16.86 1.33
C LEU A 480 -17.79 -18.17 1.47
N TYR A 481 -19.05 -18.21 1.07
CA TYR A 481 -19.89 -19.38 1.25
C TYR A 481 -20.88 -19.56 0.09
N ASP A 482 -21.23 -20.83 -0.16
CA ASP A 482 -22.06 -21.25 -1.29
C ASP A 482 -23.53 -21.15 -0.92
N VAL A 483 -24.23 -20.12 -1.39
CA VAL A 483 -25.65 -19.90 -1.07
C VAL A 483 -26.55 -21.05 -1.54
N ASP A 484 -26.11 -21.84 -2.52
CA ASP A 484 -26.86 -22.97 -3.07
C ASP A 484 -26.69 -24.24 -2.23
N LYS A 485 -25.68 -24.30 -1.34
CA LYS A 485 -25.40 -25.45 -0.46
C LYS A 485 -25.85 -25.20 0.98
N VAL A 486 -27.08 -24.71 1.14
CA VAL A 486 -27.66 -24.44 2.46
C VAL A 486 -28.04 -25.73 3.19
N GLU A 487 -27.51 -25.88 4.40
CA GLU A 487 -27.97 -26.86 5.38
C GLU A 487 -28.83 -26.16 6.45
N ARG A 488 -29.68 -26.90 7.16
CA ARG A 488 -30.52 -26.35 8.24
C ARG A 488 -30.21 -27.07 9.54
N ARG A 489 -29.74 -26.32 10.54
CA ARG A 489 -29.53 -26.82 11.90
C ARG A 489 -30.75 -26.49 12.75
N ARG A 490 -31.27 -27.47 13.50
CA ARG A 490 -32.35 -27.24 14.47
C ARG A 490 -31.73 -26.74 15.78
N ASN A 491 -32.21 -25.61 16.27
CA ASN A 491 -31.78 -25.01 17.54
C ASN A 491 -32.55 -25.64 18.72
N GLU A 492 -32.09 -25.40 19.95
CA GLU A 492 -32.72 -25.93 21.16
C GLU A 492 -34.17 -25.43 21.35
N ASP A 493 -34.43 -24.18 20.95
CA ASP A 493 -35.77 -23.57 20.95
C ASP A 493 -36.69 -24.09 19.82
N GLY A 494 -36.20 -25.01 18.98
CA GLY A 494 -36.92 -25.58 17.84
C GLY A 494 -36.85 -24.78 16.55
N THR A 495 -36.26 -23.57 16.55
CA THR A 495 -36.02 -22.78 15.34
C THR A 495 -34.96 -23.43 14.45
N ARG A 496 -34.79 -22.93 13.21
CA ARG A 496 -33.82 -23.47 12.24
C ARG A 496 -32.87 -22.37 11.77
N THR A 497 -31.58 -22.55 12.02
CA THR A 497 -30.53 -21.67 11.49
C THR A 497 -29.97 -22.23 10.18
N LYS A 498 -29.72 -21.35 9.21
CA LYS A 498 -29.11 -21.74 7.93
C LYS A 498 -27.61 -21.92 8.13
N VAL A 499 -27.04 -23.00 7.62
CA VAL A 499 -25.62 -23.31 7.71
C VAL A 499 -25.06 -23.44 6.31
N TYR A 500 -24.04 -22.66 5.97
CA TYR A 500 -23.40 -22.67 4.66
C TYR A 500 -21.96 -23.19 4.78
N PRO A 501 -21.47 -24.00 3.82
CA PRO A 501 -20.07 -24.40 3.79
C PRO A 501 -19.20 -23.23 3.31
N TRP A 502 -18.06 -23.02 3.97
CA TRP A 502 -17.04 -22.09 3.50
C TRP A 502 -16.42 -22.58 2.18
N ILE A 503 -16.13 -21.65 1.26
CA ILE A 503 -15.50 -21.91 -0.04
C ILE A 503 -14.06 -21.35 -0.04
N PRO A 504 -13.05 -22.16 -0.41
CA PRO A 504 -11.68 -21.67 -0.59
C PRO A 504 -11.55 -20.68 -1.75
N HIS A 505 -10.76 -19.62 -1.52
CA HIS A 505 -10.38 -18.67 -2.56
C HIS A 505 -8.99 -19.03 -3.14
N PRO A 506 -8.80 -19.07 -4.47
CA PRO A 506 -9.80 -19.23 -5.53
C PRO A 506 -10.08 -20.72 -5.80
N ALA A 507 -11.35 -21.10 -5.90
CA ALA A 507 -11.76 -22.49 -6.17
C ALA A 507 -11.34 -23.03 -7.56
N ASN A 508 -10.68 -22.22 -8.40
CA ASN A 508 -10.17 -22.62 -9.73
C ASN A 508 -9.05 -21.65 -10.19
N ALA A 509 -7.89 -22.16 -10.57
CA ALA A 509 -6.74 -21.39 -11.07
C ALA A 509 -7.05 -20.57 -12.34
N ASN A 510 -8.05 -20.97 -13.13
CA ASN A 510 -8.49 -20.25 -14.33
C ASN A 510 -9.54 -19.16 -14.04
N ARG A 511 -9.96 -19.01 -12.76
CA ARG A 511 -11.12 -18.19 -12.37
C ARG A 511 -10.73 -16.94 -11.57
N LEU A 512 -9.60 -16.31 -11.92
CA LEU A 512 -9.34 -14.92 -11.55
C LEU A 512 -10.32 -13.93 -12.23
N LYS A 513 -11.17 -14.39 -13.17
CA LYS A 513 -12.24 -13.60 -13.81
C LYS A 513 -13.47 -13.30 -12.93
N THR A 514 -13.48 -13.66 -11.64
CA THR A 514 -14.47 -13.13 -10.69
C THR A 514 -13.81 -12.13 -9.76
N ASP A 515 -13.48 -11.00 -10.36
CA ASP A 515 -13.22 -9.71 -9.75
C ASP A 515 -14.06 -9.46 -8.48
N SER A 516 -15.33 -9.87 -8.45
CA SER A 516 -16.18 -9.72 -7.27
C SER A 516 -15.69 -10.47 -6.02
N ALA A 517 -15.06 -11.64 -6.12
CA ALA A 517 -14.64 -12.41 -4.94
C ALA A 517 -13.39 -11.85 -4.23
N ILE A 518 -12.55 -11.13 -4.97
CA ILE A 518 -11.41 -10.36 -4.43
C ILE A 518 -11.87 -8.97 -3.95
N ARG A 519 -12.93 -8.42 -4.56
CA ARG A 519 -13.36 -7.02 -4.37
C ARG A 519 -14.44 -6.82 -3.31
N SER A 520 -15.24 -7.84 -3.01
CA SER A 520 -16.17 -7.86 -1.87
C SER A 520 -15.79 -8.94 -0.85
N ILE A 521 -14.57 -8.85 -0.35
CA ILE A 521 -14.15 -9.58 0.86
C ILE A 521 -15.04 -9.07 2.00
N ASN A 522 -16.17 -9.77 2.23
CA ASN A 522 -17.09 -9.57 3.35
C ASN A 522 -16.35 -9.89 4.66
N ARG A 523 -15.48 -8.99 5.10
CA ARG A 523 -14.96 -8.97 6.47
C ARG A 523 -15.98 -8.27 7.32
N GLY A 524 -16.81 -9.06 7.96
CA GLY A 524 -17.61 -8.62 9.09
C GLY A 524 -16.91 -9.02 10.38
N GLY A 525 -17.32 -8.37 11.47
CA GLY A 525 -17.15 -9.00 12.78
C GLY A 525 -17.83 -10.37 12.78
N CYS A 526 -17.27 -11.30 13.52
CA CYS A 526 -17.80 -12.66 13.59
C CYS A 526 -17.62 -13.25 14.98
N ARG A 527 -18.57 -14.10 15.35
CA ARG A 527 -18.51 -14.91 16.56
C ARG A 527 -18.21 -16.35 16.19
N ILE A 528 -17.19 -16.94 16.81
CA ILE A 528 -16.95 -18.39 16.71
C ILE A 528 -18.03 -19.08 17.54
N VAL A 529 -18.72 -20.07 16.96
CA VAL A 529 -19.77 -20.84 17.61
C VAL A 529 -19.24 -22.22 17.99
N GLU A 530 -18.52 -22.86 17.07
CA GLU A 530 -17.94 -24.18 17.29
C GLU A 530 -16.52 -24.24 16.73
N ARG A 531 -15.70 -25.07 17.39
CA ARG A 531 -14.34 -25.40 16.95
C ARG A 531 -14.23 -26.91 16.76
N SER A 532 -13.52 -27.30 15.72
CA SER A 532 -13.19 -28.70 15.40
C SER A 532 -11.75 -28.79 14.87
N GLY A 533 -11.21 -30.00 14.82
CA GLY A 533 -9.82 -30.25 14.46
C GLY A 533 -8.83 -29.96 15.61
N ASP A 534 -7.56 -30.13 15.31
CA ASP A 534 -6.42 -29.97 16.22
C ASP A 534 -5.21 -29.42 15.46
N GLU A 535 -4.05 -29.33 16.12
CA GLU A 535 -2.81 -28.86 15.52
C GLU A 535 -2.37 -29.72 14.33
N ALA A 536 -2.63 -31.03 14.36
CA ALA A 536 -2.22 -31.97 13.30
C ALA A 536 -3.15 -31.93 12.08
N SER A 537 -4.46 -31.81 12.30
CA SER A 537 -5.50 -31.79 11.26
C SER A 537 -5.86 -30.39 10.76
N GLY A 538 -5.41 -29.36 11.49
CA GLY A 538 -5.74 -27.97 11.27
C GLY A 538 -7.12 -27.60 11.84
N TYR A 539 -7.18 -26.50 12.58
CA TYR A 539 -8.42 -26.02 13.17
C TYR A 539 -9.44 -25.57 12.11
N ARG A 540 -10.71 -25.95 12.35
CA ARG A 540 -11.88 -25.57 11.56
C ARG A 540 -12.97 -25.01 12.46
N TYR A 541 -13.66 -23.99 11.97
CA TYR A 541 -14.62 -23.23 12.77
C TYR A 541 -16.00 -23.21 12.13
N VAL A 542 -17.02 -23.18 12.98
CA VAL A 542 -18.36 -22.70 12.64
C VAL A 542 -18.48 -21.29 13.19
N VAL A 543 -18.74 -20.32 12.32
CA VAL A 543 -18.78 -18.90 12.70
C VAL A 543 -20.11 -18.28 12.31
N GLN A 544 -20.55 -17.32 13.12
CA GLN A 544 -21.73 -16.51 12.91
C GLN A 544 -21.29 -15.08 12.53
N PRO A 545 -21.60 -14.58 11.33
CA PRO A 545 -21.33 -13.19 10.99
C PRO A 545 -22.20 -12.23 11.80
N GLU A 546 -21.62 -11.13 12.30
CA GLU A 546 -22.38 -10.10 13.02
C GLU A 546 -23.40 -9.37 12.13
N SER A 547 -23.08 -9.23 10.83
CA SER A 547 -23.97 -8.59 9.85
C SER A 547 -25.21 -9.42 9.53
N ASN A 548 -25.22 -10.71 9.86
CA ASN A 548 -26.34 -11.60 9.63
C ASN A 548 -26.35 -12.74 10.66
N PRO A 549 -26.98 -12.53 11.83
CA PRO A 549 -27.00 -13.53 12.90
C PRO A 549 -27.82 -14.78 12.54
N ASP A 550 -28.65 -14.76 11.48
CA ASP A 550 -29.50 -15.89 11.09
C ASP A 550 -28.76 -16.98 10.30
N ILE A 551 -27.47 -16.78 10.01
CA ILE A 551 -26.65 -17.72 9.26
C ILE A 551 -25.42 -18.17 10.04
N LEU A 552 -24.99 -19.39 9.78
CA LEU A 552 -23.71 -19.95 10.21
C LEU A 552 -22.90 -20.33 8.98
N VAL A 553 -21.59 -20.16 9.06
CA VAL A 553 -20.64 -20.63 8.04
C VAL A 553 -19.76 -21.69 8.68
N LYS A 554 -19.82 -22.93 8.17
CA LYS A 554 -19.05 -24.06 8.68
C LYS A 554 -17.78 -24.31 7.86
N ASN A 555 -16.84 -25.05 8.44
CA ASN A 555 -15.54 -25.40 7.84
C ASN A 555 -14.66 -24.19 7.52
N VAL A 556 -14.87 -23.06 8.21
CA VAL A 556 -14.03 -21.87 8.07
C VAL A 556 -12.61 -22.22 8.52
N PRO A 557 -11.58 -22.06 7.68
CA PRO A 557 -10.21 -22.39 8.07
C PRO A 557 -9.69 -21.39 9.10
N HIS A 558 -8.72 -21.83 9.91
CA HIS A 558 -7.99 -20.98 10.83
C HIS A 558 -7.45 -19.69 10.18
N SER A 559 -6.88 -19.80 8.99
CA SER A 559 -6.33 -18.66 8.23
C SER A 559 -7.36 -17.59 7.82
N ALA A 560 -8.66 -17.90 7.87
CA ALA A 560 -9.73 -16.96 7.54
C ALA A 560 -10.20 -16.11 8.73
N ILE A 561 -9.69 -16.36 9.95
CA ILE A 561 -10.08 -15.63 11.17
C ILE A 561 -8.89 -14.82 11.67
N ARG A 562 -9.10 -13.55 12.04
CA ARG A 562 -8.06 -12.70 12.64
C ARG A 562 -8.64 -11.75 13.67
N PHE A 563 -7.83 -11.40 14.67
CA PHE A 563 -8.08 -10.22 15.48
C PHE A 563 -7.78 -8.96 14.67
N VAL A 564 -8.57 -7.92 14.91
CA VAL A 564 -8.36 -6.57 14.40
C VAL A 564 -8.50 -5.59 15.55
N ASP A 565 -7.70 -4.54 15.56
CA ASP A 565 -7.87 -3.49 16.56
C ASP A 565 -9.20 -2.79 16.31
N LEU A 566 -9.95 -2.58 17.38
CA LEU A 566 -11.12 -1.72 17.33
C LEU A 566 -10.68 -0.28 17.00
N PRO A 567 -11.59 0.50 16.39
CA PRO A 567 -11.28 1.86 15.95
C PRO A 567 -10.84 2.68 17.16
N TYR A 568 -9.77 3.48 17.01
CA TYR A 568 -9.24 4.33 18.08
C TYR A 568 -8.74 3.59 19.34
N ARG A 569 -8.75 2.25 19.36
CA ARG A 569 -8.26 1.44 20.49
C ARG A 569 -6.92 0.75 20.21
N SER A 570 -6.39 0.89 18.99
CA SER A 570 -5.04 0.42 18.70
C SER A 570 -4.00 1.28 19.43
N PRO A 571 -2.80 0.75 19.69
CA PRO A 571 -1.73 1.54 20.30
C PRO A 571 -1.29 2.77 19.49
N HIS A 572 -1.68 2.87 18.22
CA HIS A 572 -1.48 4.06 17.40
C HIS A 572 -2.35 5.25 17.85
N HIS A 573 -3.30 5.07 18.76
CA HIS A 573 -4.16 6.14 19.28
C HIS A 573 -3.89 6.43 20.76
N ASP A 574 -2.89 5.78 21.35
CA ASP A 574 -2.47 6.06 22.71
C ASP A 574 -1.93 7.49 22.80
N GLU A 575 -2.45 8.28 23.74
CA GLU A 575 -2.04 9.67 23.99
C GLU A 575 -0.56 9.77 24.40
N THR A 576 -0.03 8.69 24.95
CA THR A 576 1.37 8.61 25.34
C THR A 576 2.27 8.15 24.20
N ALA A 577 1.75 7.77 23.04
CA ALA A 577 2.56 7.34 21.91
C ALA A 577 3.40 8.50 21.35
N PHE A 578 4.62 8.18 20.89
CA PHE A 578 5.53 9.18 20.37
C PHE A 578 4.98 9.85 19.10
N ARG A 579 4.89 11.19 19.09
CA ARG A 579 4.45 11.99 17.94
C ARG A 579 5.46 13.10 17.65
N HIS A 580 6.21 12.95 16.56
CA HIS A 580 7.22 13.92 16.17
C HIS A 580 7.55 13.83 14.68
N ALA A 581 7.40 14.95 13.96
CA ALA A 581 7.81 15.04 12.57
C ALA A 581 9.32 14.88 12.40
N ILE A 582 9.70 14.50 11.19
CA ILE A 582 11.09 14.34 10.78
C ILE A 582 11.56 15.75 10.35
N GLY A 583 12.56 16.35 10.99
CA GLY A 583 13.03 17.71 10.67
C GLY A 583 13.70 17.94 9.29
N PHE A 584 13.05 18.63 8.35
CA PHE A 584 13.60 19.00 7.05
C PHE A 584 14.91 19.83 7.21
N PRO A 585 16.03 19.47 6.55
CA PRO A 585 17.28 20.19 6.74
C PRO A 585 17.25 21.63 6.23
N ASP A 586 17.54 22.59 7.12
CA ASP A 586 17.57 24.03 6.82
C ASP A 586 18.45 24.40 5.62
N ALA A 587 19.60 23.73 5.48
CA ALA A 587 20.57 23.99 4.41
C ALA A 587 20.04 23.79 2.98
N ILE A 588 18.96 23.01 2.81
CA ILE A 588 18.30 22.81 1.53
C ILE A 588 16.85 23.32 1.54
N PHE A 589 16.34 23.86 2.65
CA PHE A 589 14.96 24.31 2.73
C PHE A 589 14.77 25.66 2.01
N PRO A 590 13.87 25.76 1.02
CA PRO A 590 13.68 26.99 0.25
C PRO A 590 13.24 28.16 1.12
N ALA A 591 13.83 29.34 0.88
CA ALA A 591 13.48 30.55 1.62
C ALA A 591 12.02 30.97 1.40
N ALA A 592 11.46 30.74 0.21
CA ALA A 592 10.07 31.04 -0.13
C ALA A 592 9.06 30.22 0.70
N TRP A 593 9.51 29.12 1.32
CA TRP A 593 8.65 28.24 2.12
C TRP A 593 8.73 28.54 3.62
N LYS A 594 9.51 29.56 4.01
CA LYS A 594 9.70 29.97 5.40
C LYS A 594 8.72 31.09 5.79
N ASP A 595 7.44 30.75 5.87
CA ASP A 595 6.35 31.67 6.17
C ASP A 595 6.13 31.95 7.68
N LEU A 596 6.85 31.24 8.57
CA LEU A 596 6.78 31.41 10.03
C LEU A 596 8.07 32.05 10.58
N PRO A 597 8.16 33.39 10.71
CA PRO A 597 9.38 34.08 11.09
C PRO A 597 9.82 33.77 12.54
N GLY A 598 8.88 33.61 13.48
CA GLY A 598 9.12 33.20 14.87
C GLY A 598 9.28 31.69 15.05
N GLY A 599 9.21 30.93 13.95
CA GLY A 599 9.44 29.50 13.90
C GLY A 599 8.44 28.72 14.74
N TYR A 600 8.93 27.91 15.69
CA TYR A 600 8.10 27.05 16.52
C TYR A 600 7.05 27.80 17.36
N LYS A 601 7.30 29.07 17.72
CA LYS A 601 6.34 29.86 18.51
C LYS A 601 5.10 30.19 17.70
N ASP A 602 5.30 30.79 16.53
CA ASP A 602 4.22 31.12 15.60
C ASP A 602 3.47 29.85 15.16
N ARG A 603 4.16 28.70 15.09
CA ARG A 603 3.56 27.42 14.76
C ARG A 603 2.63 26.87 15.85
N ASP A 604 3.02 26.95 17.11
CA ASP A 604 2.18 26.43 18.21
C ASP A 604 0.93 27.31 18.45
N GLU A 605 0.89 28.50 17.82
CA GLU A 605 -0.25 29.42 17.78
C GLU A 605 -1.20 29.22 16.58
N LEU A 606 -0.80 28.41 15.58
CA LEU A 606 -1.62 27.96 14.44
C LEU A 606 -2.41 26.70 14.77
#